data_AF-A0A499V2S1-F1
#
_entry.id   AF-A0A499V2S1-F1
#
_cell.length_a   1.000
_cell.length_b   1.000
_cell.length_c   1.000
_cell.angle_alpha   90.00
_cell.angle_beta   90.00
_cell.angle_gamma   90.00
#
_symmetry.space_group_name_H-M   'P 1'
#
loop_
_entity.id
_entity.type
_entity.pdbx_description
1 polymer ?
#
loop_
_entity_poly.entity_id
_entity_poly.type
_entity_poly.pdbx_seq_one_letter_code
_entity_poly.pdbx_strand_id
1 'polypeptide(L)'
;MTKLHAGGKFGGGSYAASGGLHGVGASVVNALSARLDVEVDRDAKTHAISFRRGVPGIFTESGPDAPFDPSSGLLKGKRVPKTRTGTRIRYWADRQIFLKDAKLSLETLYARARQTAFLVPGLTLVVRDERALEGREGPVEETFRYDGGISEFCEYLAQDKAVCDVLRLSGQGTFKETVPVLDDRGHMTPTEVTRDLGVDIALRWGTGYDATVKSFVNIIATPKGGTHVAGFERAITRTVNEALRTAKLLRVAEDDVVKDDAMEGLTAVVTVRLAEPQFEGQTKEVLGTSAASRIVANVVSKELKEFLTSSKRDAKQQARAVLEKVVAAARTRIAARQHKEAQRRKTALESSSLPAKLADCRSDDVGRSELFIVEGDSALGTAKLARNSEFQALLPIRGKILNVQKSSISDMLKNAECGAIIQVIGAGSGRTFDIDQARYGKVIFLADADVDGAHIRCLLLTLFQRYMRPMVEQGRVFSAVPPLHRVELVNPKRGRASTSTPTPTRSSRRRCWTSSAARSATRTASSATRVSARWTPTSSRRPRWTRATAPCGASTSAIWRPPSAPSTCSWAMRSRPVRSSSPTRRRPWTGRASTSDARPVAMAGSAGSPTREAPSAFPPARSWSAGSGPFTT
;
A
#
# COMPACT_ATOMS: atom_id res chain seq x y z
N MET A 1 5.21 -14.45 35.49
CA MET A 1 3.99 -13.65 35.75
C MET A 1 4.19 -12.57 36.80
N THR A 2 4.80 -12.86 37.95
CA THR A 2 5.07 -11.84 39.01
C THR A 2 6.47 -11.22 38.94
N LYS A 3 7.52 -12.00 38.64
CA LYS A 3 8.88 -11.48 38.45
C LYS A 3 9.05 -10.82 37.08
N LEU A 4 9.84 -9.74 37.02
CA LEU A 4 10.37 -9.14 35.79
C LEU A 4 11.60 -9.93 35.32
N HIS A 5 12.02 -9.74 34.06
CA HIS A 5 13.20 -10.40 33.46
C HIS A 5 13.26 -11.92 33.64
N ALA A 6 12.10 -12.59 33.71
CA ALA A 6 12.00 -14.00 34.09
C ALA A 6 11.36 -14.86 32.98
N GLY A 7 12.13 -15.83 32.47
CA GLY A 7 11.67 -16.85 31.53
C GLY A 7 12.82 -17.38 30.68
N GLY A 8 12.70 -18.60 30.14
CA GLY A 8 13.77 -19.27 29.38
C GLY A 8 14.07 -18.68 27.99
N LYS A 9 13.96 -17.36 27.81
CA LYS A 9 14.29 -16.66 26.54
C LYS A 9 15.70 -16.05 26.53
N PHE A 10 16.42 -16.19 27.64
CA PHE A 10 17.83 -15.85 27.80
C PHE A 10 18.68 -17.14 27.69
N GLY A 11 19.94 -17.02 27.30
CA GLY A 11 20.91 -18.13 27.35
C GLY A 11 20.77 -19.18 26.24
N GLY A 12 20.08 -18.86 25.13
CA GLY A 12 20.05 -19.65 23.88
C GLY A 12 19.28 -20.99 23.90
N GLY A 13 19.51 -21.84 24.90
CA GLY A 13 19.18 -23.29 24.86
C GLY A 13 17.70 -23.68 24.80
N SER A 14 16.75 -22.75 24.87
CA SER A 14 15.30 -23.03 24.80
C SER A 14 14.58 -22.41 23.58
N TYR A 15 15.20 -21.48 22.86
CA TYR A 15 14.58 -20.83 21.68
C TYR A 15 15.66 -20.45 20.66
N ALA A 16 15.74 -21.18 19.54
CA ALA A 16 16.68 -20.87 18.45
C ALA A 16 16.46 -19.48 17.82
N ALA A 17 15.22 -18.98 17.83
CA ALA A 17 14.90 -17.59 17.51
C ALA A 17 13.70 -17.10 18.33
N SER A 18 13.77 -15.87 18.86
CA SER A 18 12.65 -15.22 19.54
C SER A 18 12.71 -13.71 19.38
N GLY A 19 11.57 -13.04 19.15
CA GLY A 19 11.51 -11.58 19.20
C GLY A 19 11.44 -11.02 20.63
N GLY A 20 10.94 -11.82 21.58
CA GLY A 20 10.71 -11.39 22.96
C GLY A 20 11.92 -11.63 23.86
N LEU A 21 12.89 -10.71 23.84
CA LEU A 21 14.18 -10.90 24.54
C LEU A 21 14.19 -10.47 26.02
N HIS A 22 13.33 -9.55 26.46
CA HIS A 22 13.57 -8.83 27.73
C HIS A 22 12.89 -9.45 28.97
N GLY A 23 12.11 -10.53 28.81
CA GLY A 23 11.43 -11.23 29.92
C GLY A 23 10.29 -10.49 30.64
N VAL A 24 10.00 -9.23 30.30
CA VAL A 24 9.04 -8.36 31.03
C VAL A 24 7.58 -8.45 30.52
N GLY A 25 7.36 -8.84 29.26
CA GLY A 25 6.07 -8.60 28.58
C GLY A 25 4.84 -9.23 29.26
N ALA A 26 4.95 -10.48 29.70
CA ALA A 26 3.83 -11.18 30.35
C ALA A 26 3.55 -10.68 31.78
N SER A 27 4.56 -10.17 32.50
CA SER A 27 4.39 -9.55 33.82
C SER A 27 3.77 -8.16 33.71
N VAL A 28 4.06 -7.38 32.66
CA VAL A 28 3.36 -6.11 32.38
C VAL A 28 1.88 -6.35 32.10
N VAL A 29 1.52 -7.32 31.23
CA VAL A 29 0.10 -7.65 30.98
C VAL A 29 -0.61 -8.07 32.27
N ASN A 30 0.06 -8.80 33.16
CA ASN A 30 -0.47 -9.20 34.47
C ASN A 30 -0.69 -8.00 35.42
N ALA A 31 0.27 -7.06 35.49
CA ALA A 31 0.16 -5.87 36.32
C ALA A 31 -0.92 -4.88 35.83
N LEU A 32 -1.12 -4.78 34.51
CA LEU A 32 -2.10 -3.89 33.88
C LEU A 32 -3.51 -4.51 33.72
N SER A 33 -3.75 -5.68 34.35
CA SER A 33 -5.04 -6.38 34.30
C SER A 33 -5.72 -6.40 35.66
N ALA A 34 -7.02 -6.07 35.70
CA ALA A 34 -7.85 -6.23 36.90
C ALA A 34 -7.91 -7.70 37.32
N ARG A 35 -8.05 -8.61 36.33
CA ARG A 35 -7.97 -10.07 36.47
C ARG A 35 -7.16 -10.67 35.34
N LEU A 36 -6.35 -11.68 35.62
CA LEU A 36 -5.67 -12.51 34.61
C LEU A 36 -5.69 -13.98 35.05
N ASP A 37 -6.21 -14.85 34.20
CA ASP A 37 -6.29 -16.30 34.40
C ASP A 37 -5.31 -17.00 33.43
N VAL A 38 -4.52 -17.95 33.93
CA VAL A 38 -3.61 -18.79 33.14
C VAL A 38 -3.96 -20.26 33.33
N GLU A 39 -4.04 -21.00 32.23
CA GLU A 39 -4.20 -22.46 32.24
C GLU A 39 -3.17 -23.10 31.30
N VAL A 40 -2.46 -24.14 31.76
CA VAL A 40 -1.44 -24.86 30.99
C VAL A 40 -1.75 -26.35 30.97
N ASP A 41 -2.02 -26.91 29.79
CA ASP A 41 -2.07 -28.36 29.59
C ASP A 41 -0.64 -28.89 29.42
N ARG A 42 -0.17 -29.68 30.38
CA ARG A 42 1.14 -30.35 30.35
C ARG A 42 1.11 -31.63 31.19
N ASP A 43 1.92 -32.63 30.84
CA ASP A 43 2.15 -33.82 31.67
C ASP A 43 0.84 -34.53 32.10
N ALA A 44 -0.12 -34.57 31.16
CA ALA A 44 -1.50 -35.08 31.29
C ALA A 44 -2.41 -34.38 32.31
N LYS A 45 -2.11 -33.13 32.72
CA LYS A 45 -2.91 -32.32 33.65
C LYS A 45 -3.04 -30.87 33.16
N THR A 46 -4.17 -30.23 33.46
CA THR A 46 -4.27 -28.76 33.38
C THR A 46 -3.75 -28.16 34.68
N HIS A 47 -2.78 -27.25 34.61
CA HIS A 47 -2.31 -26.43 35.73
C HIS A 47 -2.89 -25.03 35.59
N ALA A 48 -3.55 -24.51 36.63
CA ALA A 48 -4.20 -23.21 36.60
C ALA A 48 -3.72 -22.26 37.72
N ILE A 49 -3.72 -20.96 37.44
CA ILE A 49 -3.46 -19.89 38.42
C ILE A 49 -4.13 -18.60 37.96
N SER A 50 -4.71 -17.85 38.89
CA SER A 50 -5.30 -16.53 38.62
C SER A 50 -4.53 -15.43 39.34
N PHE A 51 -4.68 -14.21 38.85
CA PHE A 51 -4.07 -13.00 39.42
C PHE A 51 -5.08 -11.86 39.44
N ARG A 52 -5.03 -11.02 40.48
CA ARG A 52 -5.69 -9.72 40.56
C ARG A 52 -4.62 -8.63 40.63
N ARG A 53 -4.48 -7.80 39.59
CA ARG A 53 -3.47 -6.72 39.53
C ARG A 53 -2.05 -7.19 39.84
N GLY A 54 -1.66 -8.32 39.26
CA GLY A 54 -0.37 -8.97 39.52
C GLY A 54 -0.28 -9.84 40.78
N VAL A 55 -1.15 -9.66 41.78
CA VAL A 55 -1.18 -10.49 43.00
C VAL A 55 -1.76 -11.87 42.67
N PRO A 56 -1.09 -13.00 42.99
CA PRO A 56 -1.64 -14.34 42.76
C PRO A 56 -2.78 -14.66 43.73
N GLY A 57 -3.72 -15.49 43.29
CA GLY A 57 -4.80 -15.97 44.14
C GLY A 57 -5.89 -16.71 43.38
N ILE A 58 -7.05 -16.83 44.02
CA ILE A 58 -8.21 -17.58 43.52
C ILE A 58 -9.41 -16.63 43.45
N PHE A 59 -10.13 -16.65 42.32
CA PHE A 59 -11.47 -16.06 42.25
C PHE A 59 -12.52 -17.15 42.50
N THR A 60 -13.48 -16.89 43.38
CA THR A 60 -14.56 -17.84 43.68
C THR A 60 -15.60 -17.94 42.57
N GLU A 61 -15.72 -16.87 41.76
CA GLU A 61 -16.77 -16.71 40.75
C GLU A 61 -16.22 -16.26 39.38
N SER A 62 -17.12 -16.19 38.40
CA SER A 62 -16.82 -15.72 37.04
C SER A 62 -16.94 -14.21 36.93
N GLY A 63 -15.90 -13.56 36.40
CA GLY A 63 -15.89 -12.11 36.12
C GLY A 63 -14.66 -11.40 36.69
N PRO A 64 -14.37 -10.16 36.25
CA PRO A 64 -13.21 -9.39 36.70
C PRO A 64 -13.33 -8.92 38.16
N ASP A 65 -14.56 -8.63 38.62
CA ASP A 65 -14.85 -8.05 39.94
C ASP A 65 -15.30 -9.09 40.98
N ALA A 66 -15.22 -10.38 40.64
CA ALA A 66 -15.56 -11.49 41.53
C ALA A 66 -14.74 -11.49 42.84
N PRO A 67 -15.24 -12.09 43.93
CA PRO A 67 -14.48 -12.22 45.18
C PRO A 67 -13.15 -12.94 44.94
N PHE A 68 -12.09 -12.44 45.58
CA PHE A 68 -10.71 -12.85 45.33
C PHE A 68 -10.00 -13.12 46.65
N ASP A 69 -9.47 -14.33 46.78
CA ASP A 69 -8.66 -14.80 47.91
C ASP A 69 -7.17 -14.81 47.52
N PRO A 70 -6.32 -13.93 48.12
CA PRO A 70 -4.90 -13.87 47.81
C PRO A 70 -4.17 -15.13 48.30
N SER A 71 -3.66 -15.94 47.37
CA SER A 71 -3.04 -17.22 47.71
C SER A 71 -1.92 -17.59 46.74
N SER A 72 -0.99 -18.44 47.19
CA SER A 72 0.17 -18.87 46.39
C SER A 72 0.12 -20.36 46.09
N GLY A 73 0.34 -20.73 44.83
CA GLY A 73 0.32 -22.12 44.37
C GLY A 73 -0.16 -22.27 42.93
N LEU A 74 -0.14 -23.50 42.43
CA LEU A 74 -0.79 -23.88 41.17
C LEU A 74 -1.98 -24.79 41.51
N LEU A 75 -3.18 -24.40 41.04
CA LEU A 75 -4.35 -25.26 41.09
C LEU A 75 -4.11 -26.44 40.13
N LYS A 76 -4.14 -27.66 40.68
CA LYS A 76 -4.09 -28.91 39.89
C LYS A 76 -5.49 -29.17 39.34
N GLY A 77 -5.72 -28.74 38.11
CA GLY A 77 -6.96 -28.91 37.37
C GLY A 77 -7.16 -30.33 36.84
N LYS A 78 -8.08 -30.46 35.88
CA LYS A 78 -8.55 -31.74 35.36
C LYS A 78 -7.42 -32.52 34.64
N ARG A 79 -7.55 -33.84 34.62
CA ARG A 79 -6.70 -34.74 33.81
C ARG A 79 -7.03 -34.53 32.33
N VAL A 80 -6.02 -34.44 31.48
CA VAL A 80 -6.15 -34.28 30.02
C VAL A 80 -5.41 -35.41 29.29
N PRO A 81 -5.72 -35.69 28.00
CA PRO A 81 -4.99 -36.70 27.22
C PRO A 81 -3.48 -36.42 27.19
N LYS A 82 -2.64 -37.47 27.27
CA LYS A 82 -1.17 -37.34 27.26
C LYS A 82 -0.62 -36.58 26.03
N THR A 83 -1.33 -36.63 24.91
CA THR A 83 -0.98 -35.95 23.64
C THR A 83 -1.36 -34.47 23.61
N ARG A 84 -2.20 -33.99 24.54
CA ARG A 84 -2.67 -32.61 24.57
C ARG A 84 -1.73 -31.74 25.40
N THR A 85 -1.14 -30.74 24.75
CA THR A 85 -0.39 -29.66 25.39
C THR A 85 -0.87 -28.30 24.89
N GLY A 86 -0.61 -27.24 25.67
CA GLY A 86 -0.90 -25.87 25.25
C GLY A 86 -1.14 -24.93 26.42
N THR A 87 -1.17 -23.63 26.14
CA THR A 87 -1.36 -22.57 27.15
C THR A 87 -2.52 -21.67 26.75
N ARG A 88 -3.44 -21.44 27.68
CA ARG A 88 -4.52 -20.46 27.60
C ARG A 88 -4.22 -19.32 28.56
N ILE A 89 -4.41 -18.09 28.10
CA ILE A 89 -4.32 -16.87 28.92
C ILE A 89 -5.56 -16.04 28.63
N ARG A 90 -6.30 -15.68 29.68
CA ARG A 90 -7.46 -14.78 29.60
C ARG A 90 -7.19 -13.61 30.54
N TYR A 91 -7.45 -12.38 30.10
CA TYR A 91 -7.19 -11.19 30.91
C TYR A 91 -8.27 -10.14 30.71
N TRP A 92 -8.45 -9.30 31.73
CA TRP A 92 -9.38 -8.18 31.74
C TRP A 92 -8.58 -6.91 32.07
N ALA A 93 -8.41 -6.04 31.07
CA ALA A 93 -7.64 -4.80 31.21
C ALA A 93 -8.22 -3.88 32.31
N ASP A 94 -7.36 -3.31 33.15
CA ASP A 94 -7.81 -2.57 34.33
C ASP A 94 -8.40 -1.19 33.99
N ARG A 95 -9.63 -0.92 34.45
CA ARG A 95 -10.36 0.34 34.21
C ARG A 95 -10.01 1.48 35.15
N GLN A 96 -9.05 1.28 36.05
CA GLN A 96 -8.35 2.37 36.75
C GLN A 96 -7.10 2.85 35.98
N ILE A 97 -6.63 2.10 34.99
CA ILE A 97 -5.44 2.45 34.18
C ILE A 97 -5.87 2.82 32.75
N PHE A 98 -6.73 2.03 32.13
CA PHE A 98 -7.26 2.28 30.80
C PHE A 98 -8.62 2.99 30.87
N LEU A 99 -8.83 3.96 29.96
CA LEU A 99 -10.08 4.72 29.84
C LEU A 99 -11.31 3.79 29.70
N LYS A 100 -12.47 4.24 30.17
CA LYS A 100 -13.71 3.42 30.22
C LYS A 100 -14.21 3.00 28.83
N ASP A 101 -13.97 3.82 27.82
CA ASP A 101 -14.32 3.62 26.41
C ASP A 101 -13.28 2.80 25.63
N ALA A 102 -12.08 2.59 26.17
CA ALA A 102 -11.03 1.82 25.51
C ALA A 102 -11.48 0.40 25.19
N LYS A 103 -11.45 0.05 23.90
CA LYS A 103 -11.94 -1.22 23.33
C LYS A 103 -10.90 -1.80 22.38
N LEU A 104 -10.85 -3.12 22.27
CA LEU A 104 -10.02 -3.80 21.27
C LEU A 104 -10.58 -3.56 19.86
N SER A 105 -9.72 -3.02 18.98
CA SER A 105 -10.01 -2.89 17.56
C SER A 105 -9.91 -4.26 16.88
N LEU A 106 -11.01 -4.70 16.27
CA LEU A 106 -11.05 -5.98 15.55
C LEU A 106 -10.18 -5.95 14.28
N GLU A 107 -10.20 -4.83 13.57
CA GLU A 107 -9.37 -4.57 12.39
C GLU A 107 -7.87 -4.68 12.71
N THR A 108 -7.43 -4.11 13.84
CA THR A 108 -6.03 -4.19 14.26
C THR A 108 -5.63 -5.61 14.66
N LEU A 109 -6.54 -6.38 15.27
CA LEU A 109 -6.33 -7.80 15.56
C LEU A 109 -6.25 -8.65 14.28
N TYR A 110 -7.16 -8.45 13.32
CA TYR A 110 -7.12 -9.12 12.01
C TYR A 110 -5.84 -8.79 11.25
N ALA A 111 -5.44 -7.52 11.17
CA ALA A 111 -4.20 -7.11 10.55
C ALA A 111 -2.97 -7.79 11.19
N ARG A 112 -2.93 -7.84 12.53
CA ARG A 112 -1.82 -8.49 13.25
C ARG A 112 -1.83 -10.02 13.09
N ALA A 113 -2.99 -10.66 13.09
CA ALA A 113 -3.10 -12.10 12.90
C ALA A 113 -2.70 -12.49 11.47
N ARG A 114 -3.26 -11.82 10.46
CA ARG A 114 -2.94 -11.98 9.04
C ARG A 114 -1.44 -11.85 8.76
N GLN A 115 -0.82 -10.77 9.25
CA GLN A 115 0.63 -10.55 9.17
C GLN A 115 1.42 -11.69 9.85
N THR A 116 0.96 -12.20 10.99
CA THR A 116 1.67 -13.24 11.75
C THR A 116 1.58 -14.62 11.07
N ALA A 117 0.42 -14.95 10.49
CA ALA A 117 0.23 -16.17 9.71
C ALA A 117 1.07 -16.15 8.42
N PHE A 118 1.17 -15.02 7.73
CA PHE A 118 2.08 -14.84 6.59
C PHE A 118 3.57 -15.03 6.95
N LEU A 119 3.98 -14.61 8.16
CA LEU A 119 5.37 -14.72 8.62
C LEU A 119 5.74 -16.12 9.16
N VAL A 120 4.76 -17.02 9.33
CA VAL A 120 4.97 -18.38 9.84
C VAL A 120 4.11 -19.36 9.03
N PRO A 121 4.62 -19.89 7.89
CA PRO A 121 3.88 -20.83 7.04
C PRO A 121 3.25 -21.99 7.81
N GLY A 122 2.01 -22.35 7.48
CA GLY A 122 1.24 -23.39 8.17
C GLY A 122 0.65 -22.98 9.53
N LEU A 123 1.03 -21.84 10.11
CA LEU A 123 0.42 -21.34 11.34
C LEU A 123 -1.03 -20.91 11.08
N THR A 124 -1.96 -21.58 11.77
CA THR A 124 -3.37 -21.21 11.76
C THR A 124 -3.68 -20.33 12.97
N LEU A 125 -4.18 -19.12 12.73
CA LEU A 125 -4.62 -18.18 13.75
C LEU A 125 -6.11 -17.88 13.57
N VAL A 126 -6.91 -18.09 14.62
CA VAL A 126 -8.34 -17.79 14.63
C VAL A 126 -8.57 -16.55 15.48
N VAL A 127 -9.27 -15.55 14.94
CA VAL A 127 -9.70 -14.36 15.68
C VAL A 127 -11.23 -14.37 15.73
N ARG A 128 -11.74 -14.59 16.94
CA ARG A 128 -13.15 -14.75 17.26
C ARG A 128 -13.61 -13.59 18.14
N ASP A 129 -14.61 -12.85 17.69
CA ASP A 129 -15.25 -11.76 18.43
C ASP A 129 -16.62 -12.22 18.94
N GLU A 130 -16.76 -12.32 20.26
CA GLU A 130 -18.00 -12.73 20.94
C GLU A 130 -18.85 -11.53 21.40
N ARG A 131 -18.52 -10.31 20.98
CA ARG A 131 -19.33 -9.12 21.21
C ARG A 131 -20.59 -9.15 20.32
N ALA A 132 -21.75 -8.88 20.90
CA ALA A 132 -22.96 -8.59 20.13
C ALA A 132 -22.77 -7.28 19.35
N LEU A 133 -22.64 -7.38 18.03
CA LEU A 133 -22.52 -6.23 17.11
C LEU A 133 -23.91 -5.86 16.59
N GLU A 134 -24.21 -4.56 16.51
CA GLU A 134 -25.52 -4.09 16.04
C GLU A 134 -25.81 -4.61 14.61
N GLY A 135 -26.87 -5.41 14.47
CA GLY A 135 -27.28 -6.00 13.19
C GLY A 135 -26.62 -7.33 12.81
N ARG A 136 -25.91 -8.02 13.72
CA ARG A 136 -25.46 -9.40 13.52
C ARG A 136 -25.77 -10.28 14.73
N GLU A 137 -26.33 -11.47 14.47
CA GLU A 137 -26.55 -12.50 15.49
C GLU A 137 -25.36 -13.47 15.52
N GLY A 138 -24.86 -13.78 16.72
CA GLY A 138 -23.75 -14.72 16.94
C GLY A 138 -22.34 -14.10 16.87
N PRO A 139 -21.31 -14.88 17.26
CA PRO A 139 -19.92 -14.44 17.22
C PRO A 139 -19.38 -14.37 15.78
N VAL A 140 -18.48 -13.42 15.52
CA VAL A 140 -17.79 -13.29 14.22
C VAL A 140 -16.41 -13.94 14.32
N GLU A 141 -16.08 -14.83 13.39
CA GLU A 141 -14.82 -15.60 13.41
C GLU A 141 -14.10 -15.52 12.06
N GLU A 142 -12.87 -15.01 12.04
CA GLU A 142 -11.97 -15.10 10.88
C GLU A 142 -10.79 -16.03 11.19
N THR A 143 -10.41 -16.86 10.22
CA THR A 143 -9.26 -17.77 10.28
C THR A 143 -8.21 -17.35 9.28
N PHE A 144 -6.96 -17.22 9.75
CA PHE A 144 -5.79 -16.85 8.96
C PHE A 144 -4.81 -18.03 8.91
N ARG A 145 -4.53 -18.52 7.70
CA ARG A 145 -3.47 -19.48 7.40
C ARG A 145 -2.99 -19.21 5.98
N TYR A 146 -1.68 -19.16 5.79
CA TYR A 146 -1.03 -18.88 4.51
C TYR A 146 0.20 -19.78 4.39
N ASP A 147 0.25 -20.64 3.38
CA ASP A 147 1.25 -21.71 3.29
C ASP A 147 2.44 -21.32 2.38
N GLY A 148 2.24 -20.42 1.41
CA GLY A 148 3.29 -19.74 0.65
C GLY A 148 3.96 -18.57 1.39
N GLY A 149 3.51 -18.25 2.60
CA GLY A 149 4.17 -17.34 3.54
C GLY A 149 4.37 -15.91 3.04
N ILE A 150 5.58 -15.37 3.19
CA ILE A 150 5.88 -13.98 2.81
C ILE A 150 5.80 -13.71 1.30
N SER A 151 5.76 -14.76 0.47
CA SER A 151 5.49 -14.64 -0.96
C SER A 151 4.07 -14.10 -1.19
N GLU A 152 3.07 -14.80 -0.64
CA GLU A 152 1.66 -14.38 -0.65
C GLU A 152 1.46 -13.02 0.06
N PHE A 153 2.24 -12.74 1.11
CA PHE A 153 2.18 -11.44 1.78
C PHE A 153 2.64 -10.29 0.88
N CYS A 154 3.68 -10.51 0.07
CA CYS A 154 4.14 -9.54 -0.91
C CYS A 154 3.08 -9.29 -1.99
N GLU A 155 2.34 -10.31 -2.42
CA GLU A 155 1.22 -10.17 -3.35
C GLU A 155 0.04 -9.44 -2.72
N TYR A 156 -0.35 -9.80 -1.49
CA TYR A 156 -1.42 -9.16 -0.73
C TYR A 156 -1.17 -7.66 -0.49
N LEU A 157 0.08 -7.25 -0.28
CA LEU A 157 0.46 -5.85 -0.14
C LEU A 157 0.47 -5.09 -1.48
N ALA A 158 0.75 -5.78 -2.59
CA ALA A 158 1.00 -5.18 -3.89
C ALA A 158 -0.29 -5.10 -4.74
N GLN A 159 -1.07 -4.05 -4.50
CA GLN A 159 -2.37 -3.79 -5.14
C GLN A 159 -2.29 -3.39 -6.63
N ASP A 160 -1.09 -3.17 -7.16
CA ASP A 160 -0.87 -2.74 -8.55
C ASP A 160 -0.71 -3.91 -9.52
N LYS A 161 -0.50 -3.62 -10.81
CA LYS A 161 -0.18 -4.66 -11.80
C LYS A 161 1.30 -5.01 -11.69
N ALA A 162 1.61 -6.30 -11.54
CA ALA A 162 2.98 -6.82 -11.53
C ALA A 162 3.74 -6.52 -12.84
N VAL A 163 5.04 -6.22 -12.71
CA VAL A 163 6.02 -6.09 -13.81
C VAL A 163 6.95 -7.32 -13.84
N CYS A 164 7.23 -7.90 -12.66
CA CYS A 164 7.82 -9.22 -12.48
C CYS A 164 6.99 -10.03 -11.46
N ASP A 165 7.19 -11.34 -11.44
CA ASP A 165 6.65 -12.21 -10.39
C ASP A 165 7.33 -11.92 -9.04
N VAL A 166 6.83 -12.52 -7.95
CA VAL A 166 7.45 -12.35 -6.62
C VAL A 166 8.78 -13.11 -6.54
N LEU A 167 9.86 -12.33 -6.51
CA LEU A 167 11.21 -12.81 -6.30
C LEU A 167 11.41 -13.16 -4.83
N ARG A 168 12.00 -14.33 -4.56
CA ARG A 168 12.35 -14.79 -3.21
C ARG A 168 13.87 -14.78 -3.07
N LEU A 169 14.39 -13.85 -2.29
CA LEU A 169 15.82 -13.72 -2.02
C LEU A 169 16.07 -14.27 -0.60
N SER A 170 16.70 -15.44 -0.52
CA SER A 170 16.93 -16.15 0.74
C SER A 170 18.41 -16.49 0.92
N GLY A 171 18.93 -16.34 2.12
CA GLY A 171 20.33 -16.68 2.41
C GLY A 171 20.64 -16.61 3.91
N GLN A 172 21.90 -16.84 4.25
CA GLN A 172 22.41 -16.76 5.61
C GLN A 172 23.80 -16.12 5.59
N GLY A 173 24.22 -15.58 6.72
CA GLY A 173 25.60 -15.15 6.95
C GLY A 173 25.93 -15.12 8.44
N THR A 174 27.20 -15.27 8.76
CA THR A 174 27.71 -15.25 10.13
C THR A 174 28.26 -13.88 10.50
N PHE A 175 28.25 -13.56 11.79
CA PHE A 175 29.02 -12.46 12.36
C PHE A 175 29.58 -12.83 13.72
N LYS A 176 30.66 -12.16 14.14
CA LYS A 176 31.27 -12.30 15.46
C LYS A 176 30.81 -11.14 16.34
N GLU A 177 30.38 -11.44 17.56
CA GLU A 177 29.95 -10.47 18.56
C GLU A 177 30.66 -10.79 19.89
N THR A 178 31.35 -9.82 20.47
CA THR A 178 31.98 -9.97 21.79
C THR A 178 30.90 -9.87 22.86
N VAL A 179 30.57 -11.01 23.48
CA VAL A 179 29.55 -11.10 24.52
C VAL A 179 30.25 -11.41 25.84
N PRO A 180 29.94 -10.70 26.95
CA PRO A 180 30.43 -11.10 28.27
C PRO A 180 29.73 -12.39 28.69
N VAL A 181 30.47 -13.49 28.71
CA VAL A 181 30.00 -14.82 29.14
C VAL A 181 30.41 -15.04 30.59
N LEU A 182 29.47 -15.52 31.40
CA LEU A 182 29.73 -15.88 32.79
C LEU A 182 30.54 -17.19 32.82
N ASP A 183 31.71 -17.18 33.46
CA ASP A 183 32.47 -18.41 33.74
C ASP A 183 31.80 -19.21 34.88
N ASP A 184 32.23 -20.47 35.08
CA ASP A 184 31.73 -21.34 36.16
C ASP A 184 32.04 -20.83 37.59
N ARG A 185 32.73 -19.67 37.70
CA ARG A 185 33.13 -19.01 38.96
C ARG A 185 32.42 -17.66 39.17
N GLY A 186 31.58 -17.22 38.23
CA GLY A 186 30.80 -16.00 38.32
C GLY A 186 31.45 -14.73 37.72
N HIS A 187 32.59 -14.84 37.04
CA HIS A 187 33.23 -13.71 36.35
C HIS A 187 32.69 -13.53 34.94
N MET A 188 32.55 -12.29 34.49
CA MET A 188 32.14 -11.96 33.12
C MET A 188 33.35 -11.83 32.21
N THR A 189 33.61 -12.86 31.40
CA THR A 189 34.73 -12.89 30.45
C THR A 189 34.27 -12.47 29.04
N PRO A 190 34.87 -11.45 28.40
CA PRO A 190 34.53 -11.07 27.03
C PRO A 190 34.90 -12.19 26.05
N THR A 191 33.89 -12.93 25.60
CA THR A 191 34.06 -14.09 24.70
C THR A 191 33.53 -13.74 23.31
N GLU A 192 34.28 -14.08 22.27
CA GLU A 192 33.87 -13.82 20.89
C GLU A 192 32.91 -14.92 20.40
N VAL A 193 31.61 -14.62 20.36
CA VAL A 193 30.57 -15.57 19.96
C VAL A 193 30.26 -15.37 18.47
N THR A 194 30.37 -16.44 17.69
CA THR A 194 29.87 -16.44 16.30
C THR A 194 28.36 -16.66 16.29
N ARG A 195 27.64 -15.82 15.55
CA ARG A 195 26.17 -15.78 15.49
C ARG A 195 25.69 -15.84 14.04
N ASP A 196 24.65 -16.62 13.82
CA ASP A 196 23.99 -16.74 12.51
C ASP A 196 22.91 -15.67 12.31
N LEU A 197 22.83 -15.16 11.09
CA LEU A 197 21.76 -14.30 10.62
C LEU A 197 21.17 -14.85 9.32
N GLY A 198 19.96 -15.39 9.41
CA GLY A 198 19.15 -15.77 8.26
C GLY A 198 18.40 -14.58 7.67
N VAL A 199 18.43 -14.47 6.34
CA VAL A 199 17.76 -13.44 5.55
C VAL A 199 16.71 -14.14 4.69
N ASP A 200 15.47 -13.67 4.74
CA ASP A 200 14.41 -14.16 3.84
C ASP A 200 13.51 -13.00 3.39
N ILE A 201 13.51 -12.74 2.08
CA ILE A 201 12.90 -11.55 1.49
C ILE A 201 12.00 -11.95 0.32
N ALA A 202 10.78 -11.43 0.29
CA ALA A 202 9.90 -11.49 -0.88
C ALA A 202 9.76 -10.09 -1.46
N LEU A 203 9.91 -9.92 -2.77
CA LEU A 203 9.72 -8.62 -3.44
C LEU A 203 9.22 -8.75 -4.87
N ARG A 204 8.51 -7.73 -5.36
CA ARG A 204 8.22 -7.53 -6.78
C ARG A 204 8.18 -6.05 -7.14
N TRP A 205 8.48 -5.73 -8.39
CA TRP A 205 8.11 -4.43 -8.96
C TRP A 205 6.74 -4.53 -9.63
N GLY A 206 5.94 -3.48 -9.50
CA GLY A 206 4.69 -3.30 -10.23
C GLY A 206 4.63 -1.94 -10.95
N THR A 207 3.47 -1.62 -11.52
CA THR A 207 3.24 -0.38 -12.29
C THR A 207 3.13 0.89 -11.44
N GLY A 208 3.09 0.78 -10.10
CA GLY A 208 2.94 1.91 -9.18
C GLY A 208 4.16 2.85 -9.09
N TYR A 209 3.98 3.96 -8.38
CA TYR A 209 5.00 5.00 -8.15
C TYR A 209 5.54 5.04 -6.72
N ASP A 210 4.82 4.44 -5.79
CA ASP A 210 5.15 4.43 -4.36
C ASP A 210 5.82 3.10 -3.98
N ALA A 211 6.80 3.16 -3.08
CA ALA A 211 7.53 2.00 -2.58
C ALA A 211 6.86 1.48 -1.29
N THR A 212 6.46 0.21 -1.27
CA THR A 212 5.84 -0.43 -0.09
C THR A 212 6.79 -1.47 0.51
N VAL A 213 7.64 -1.03 1.45
CA VAL A 213 8.51 -1.94 2.21
C VAL A 213 7.92 -2.22 3.59
N LYS A 214 7.76 -3.50 3.95
CA LYS A 214 7.49 -3.96 5.30
C LYS A 214 8.69 -4.78 5.79
N SER A 215 9.16 -4.54 7.01
CA SER A 215 10.36 -5.18 7.53
C SER A 215 10.14 -5.83 8.90
N PHE A 216 10.82 -6.96 9.13
CA PHE A 216 10.59 -7.84 10.27
C PHE A 216 11.89 -8.44 10.82
N VAL A 217 11.95 -8.58 12.14
CA VAL A 217 13.04 -9.20 12.89
C VAL A 217 12.43 -10.22 13.86
N ASN A 218 12.72 -11.51 13.70
CA ASN A 218 12.11 -12.59 14.52
C ASN A 218 10.58 -12.43 14.68
N ILE A 219 9.85 -12.16 13.57
CA ILE A 219 8.39 -11.94 13.48
C ILE A 219 7.89 -10.61 14.13
N ILE A 220 8.77 -9.82 14.75
CA ILE A 220 8.46 -8.45 15.20
C ILE A 220 8.59 -7.49 14.01
N ALA A 221 7.62 -6.58 13.86
CA ALA A 221 7.63 -5.56 12.82
C ALA A 221 8.57 -4.41 13.22
N THR A 222 9.42 -3.97 12.29
CA THR A 222 10.29 -2.80 12.45
C THR A 222 9.78 -1.64 11.58
N PRO A 223 8.71 -0.91 11.99
CA PRO A 223 8.08 0.14 11.16
C PRO A 223 9.01 1.31 10.84
N LYS A 224 10.06 1.54 11.64
CA LYS A 224 11.09 2.55 11.40
C LYS A 224 12.35 1.98 10.72
N GLY A 225 12.33 0.70 10.34
CA GLY A 225 13.42 0.03 9.63
C GLY A 225 14.61 -0.34 10.52
N GLY A 226 15.81 0.12 10.16
CA GLY A 226 17.06 -0.23 10.84
C GLY A 226 18.11 -0.81 9.89
N THR A 227 19.14 -1.42 10.47
CA THR A 227 20.36 -1.86 9.75
C THR A 227 20.08 -2.84 8.61
N HIS A 228 19.14 -3.78 8.78
CA HIS A 228 18.69 -4.72 7.75
C HIS A 228 18.05 -4.02 6.55
N VAL A 229 17.16 -3.05 6.79
CA VAL A 229 16.52 -2.27 5.72
C VAL A 229 17.54 -1.40 5.00
N ALA A 230 18.42 -0.71 5.73
CA ALA A 230 19.50 0.09 5.13
C ALA A 230 20.47 -0.75 4.27
N GLY A 231 20.68 -2.02 4.62
CA GLY A 231 21.44 -2.98 3.80
C GLY A 231 20.70 -3.37 2.52
N PHE A 232 19.40 -3.69 2.64
CA PHE A 232 18.51 -4.02 1.53
C PHE A 232 18.40 -2.90 0.48
N GLU A 233 18.08 -1.67 0.90
CA GLU A 233 17.92 -0.52 0.00
C GLU A 233 19.22 -0.20 -0.76
N ARG A 234 20.37 -0.24 -0.06
CA ARG A 234 21.70 -0.02 -0.64
C ARG A 234 22.05 -1.08 -1.67
N ALA A 235 21.75 -2.35 -1.38
CA ALA A 235 22.03 -3.47 -2.27
C ALA A 235 21.15 -3.46 -3.53
N ILE A 236 19.85 -3.16 -3.42
CA ILE A 236 18.99 -2.95 -4.59
C ILE A 236 19.55 -1.83 -5.47
N THR A 237 19.80 -0.65 -4.89
CA THR A 237 20.30 0.52 -5.64
C THR A 237 21.61 0.19 -6.37
N ARG A 238 22.56 -0.49 -5.70
CA ARG A 238 23.83 -0.91 -6.31
C ARG A 238 23.63 -1.95 -7.41
N THR A 239 22.93 -3.05 -7.12
CA THR A 239 22.81 -4.20 -8.03
C THR A 239 22.01 -3.86 -9.28
N VAL A 240 21.01 -2.99 -9.16
CA VAL A 240 20.26 -2.44 -10.31
C VAL A 240 21.16 -1.55 -11.17
N ASN A 241 21.99 -0.67 -10.58
CA ASN A 241 22.96 0.11 -11.38
C ASN A 241 23.98 -0.79 -12.09
N GLU A 242 24.57 -1.79 -11.42
CA GLU A 242 25.46 -2.77 -12.06
C GLU A 242 24.77 -3.44 -13.26
N ALA A 243 23.53 -3.92 -13.09
CA ALA A 243 22.75 -4.55 -14.15
C ALA A 243 22.39 -3.58 -15.30
N LEU A 244 22.05 -2.32 -15.01
CA LEU A 244 21.72 -1.29 -16.01
C LEU A 244 22.91 -0.96 -16.91
N ARG A 245 24.11 -0.85 -16.32
CA ARG A 245 25.37 -0.64 -17.05
C ARG A 245 25.72 -1.86 -17.90
N THR A 246 25.62 -3.09 -17.35
CA THR A 246 25.83 -4.33 -18.11
C THR A 246 24.84 -4.51 -19.27
N ALA A 247 23.55 -4.19 -19.06
CA ALA A 247 22.51 -4.29 -20.08
C ALA A 247 22.54 -3.15 -21.12
N LYS A 248 23.43 -2.16 -20.96
CA LYS A 248 23.56 -0.96 -21.81
C LYS A 248 22.27 -0.13 -21.95
N LEU A 249 21.35 -0.24 -20.98
CA LEU A 249 20.09 0.54 -20.95
C LEU A 249 20.33 2.00 -20.49
N LEU A 250 21.40 2.20 -19.72
CA LEU A 250 21.87 3.48 -19.22
C LEU A 250 23.21 3.82 -19.91
N ARG A 251 23.24 4.85 -20.77
CA ARG A 251 24.45 5.27 -21.50
C ARG A 251 25.52 5.75 -20.52
N VAL A 252 26.80 5.62 -20.88
CA VAL A 252 27.95 6.01 -20.03
C VAL A 252 27.86 7.46 -19.55
N ALA A 253 27.29 8.37 -20.34
CA ALA A 253 27.09 9.77 -20.02
C ALA A 253 25.72 10.10 -19.37
N GLU A 254 24.89 9.11 -19.03
CA GLU A 254 23.70 9.28 -18.18
C GLU A 254 24.06 8.96 -16.72
N ASP A 255 23.59 9.79 -15.78
CA ASP A 255 23.74 9.62 -14.33
C ASP A 255 23.26 8.23 -13.85
N ASP A 256 23.89 7.68 -12.81
CA ASP A 256 23.39 6.50 -12.10
C ASP A 256 22.01 6.75 -11.47
N VAL A 257 21.22 5.67 -11.33
CA VAL A 257 19.89 5.73 -10.73
C VAL A 257 19.99 5.78 -9.21
N VAL A 258 19.20 6.63 -8.55
CA VAL A 258 19.22 6.75 -7.09
C VAL A 258 18.26 5.74 -6.44
N LYS A 259 18.35 5.57 -5.11
CA LYS A 259 17.44 4.74 -4.31
C LYS A 259 15.97 4.89 -4.73
N ASP A 260 15.51 6.12 -4.78
CA ASP A 260 14.11 6.49 -5.05
C ASP A 260 13.64 6.20 -6.49
N ASP A 261 14.57 5.97 -7.42
CA ASP A 261 14.28 5.49 -8.78
C ASP A 261 14.21 3.95 -8.78
N ALA A 262 15.21 3.30 -8.16
CA ALA A 262 15.31 1.84 -8.11
C ALA A 262 14.19 1.17 -7.31
N MET A 263 13.65 1.88 -6.31
CA MET A 263 12.52 1.43 -5.48
C MET A 263 11.15 1.90 -5.99
N GLU A 264 11.06 2.62 -7.12
CA GLU A 264 9.75 3.08 -7.62
C GLU A 264 8.84 1.87 -7.94
N GLY A 265 7.65 1.81 -7.34
CA GLY A 265 6.71 0.69 -7.52
C GLY A 265 7.20 -0.66 -6.97
N LEU A 266 8.25 -0.68 -6.13
CA LEU A 266 8.71 -1.87 -5.42
C LEU A 266 7.78 -2.16 -4.23
N THR A 267 7.21 -3.35 -4.18
CA THR A 267 6.65 -3.91 -2.93
C THR A 267 7.58 -4.99 -2.41
N ALA A 268 7.91 -4.94 -1.12
CA ALA A 268 8.84 -5.88 -0.49
C ALA A 268 8.49 -6.19 0.97
N VAL A 269 8.69 -7.46 1.33
CA VAL A 269 8.64 -8.00 2.70
C VAL A 269 10.04 -8.48 3.06
N VAL A 270 10.74 -7.71 3.90
CA VAL A 270 12.13 -7.96 4.30
C VAL A 270 12.15 -8.60 5.68
N THR A 271 12.51 -9.89 5.79
CA THR A 271 12.61 -10.55 7.10
C THR A 271 14.05 -10.97 7.41
N VAL A 272 14.42 -10.83 8.68
CA VAL A 272 15.67 -11.39 9.23
C VAL A 272 15.39 -12.22 10.48
N ARG A 273 16.19 -13.28 10.65
CA ARG A 273 16.18 -14.19 11.80
C ARG A 273 17.59 -14.25 12.39
N LEU A 274 17.73 -13.94 13.67
CA LEU A 274 19.01 -13.99 14.39
C LEU A 274 18.79 -14.28 15.87
N ALA A 275 19.83 -14.82 16.53
CA ALA A 275 19.92 -14.84 17.97
C ALA A 275 20.07 -13.40 18.52
N GLU A 276 19.42 -13.13 19.65
CA GLU A 276 19.55 -11.91 20.46
C GLU A 276 19.65 -10.56 19.68
N PRO A 277 18.70 -10.24 18.77
CA PRO A 277 18.71 -8.99 18.02
C PRO A 277 18.66 -7.74 18.91
N GLN A 278 19.61 -6.83 18.70
CA GLN A 278 19.70 -5.55 19.40
C GLN A 278 18.82 -4.51 18.71
N PHE A 279 18.00 -3.81 19.49
CA PHE A 279 17.09 -2.75 19.01
C PHE A 279 17.38 -1.45 19.75
N GLU A 280 17.18 -0.30 19.10
CA GLU A 280 17.44 1.03 19.68
C GLU A 280 16.53 1.36 20.88
N GLY A 281 15.44 0.62 21.08
CA GLY A 281 14.54 0.84 22.21
C GLY A 281 13.54 -0.29 22.46
N GLN A 282 12.86 -0.22 23.61
CA GLN A 282 11.92 -1.22 24.12
C GLN A 282 10.76 -1.53 23.15
N THR A 283 10.35 -0.58 22.32
CA THR A 283 9.29 -0.74 21.31
C THR A 283 9.71 -1.61 20.11
N LYS A 284 11.02 -1.88 19.96
CA LYS A 284 11.62 -2.72 18.90
C LYS A 284 11.31 -2.24 17.47
N GLU A 285 11.15 -0.92 17.29
CA GLU A 285 10.79 -0.32 16.00
C GLU A 285 11.94 -0.22 15.00
N VAL A 286 13.19 -0.19 15.50
CA VAL A 286 14.44 -0.07 14.72
C VAL A 286 15.42 -1.17 15.15
N LEU A 287 15.99 -1.90 14.18
CA LEU A 287 17.09 -2.85 14.42
C LEU A 287 18.44 -2.11 14.44
N GLY A 288 19.19 -2.27 15.54
CA GLY A 288 20.52 -1.69 15.75
C GLY A 288 21.70 -2.63 15.47
N THR A 289 21.48 -3.95 15.36
CA THR A 289 22.56 -4.93 15.08
C THR A 289 23.27 -4.60 13.76
N SER A 290 24.50 -4.06 13.84
CA SER A 290 25.25 -3.48 12.72
C SER A 290 25.56 -4.48 11.60
N ALA A 291 25.91 -5.72 11.97
CA ALA A 291 26.25 -6.80 11.04
C ALA A 291 25.12 -7.13 10.05
N ALA A 292 23.86 -6.95 10.44
CA ALA A 292 22.69 -7.23 9.60
C ALA A 292 22.70 -6.43 8.30
N SER A 293 23.24 -5.21 8.30
CA SER A 293 23.33 -4.39 7.08
C SER A 293 24.24 -5.02 6.03
N ARG A 294 25.39 -5.57 6.44
CA ARG A 294 26.35 -6.24 5.54
C ARG A 294 25.80 -7.58 5.04
N ILE A 295 25.23 -8.40 5.93
CA ILE A 295 24.72 -9.73 5.58
C ILE A 295 23.52 -9.64 4.63
N VAL A 296 22.54 -8.79 4.94
CA VAL A 296 21.40 -8.54 4.05
C VAL A 296 21.86 -7.97 2.70
N ALA A 297 22.79 -7.02 2.70
CA ALA A 297 23.29 -6.46 1.45
C ALA A 297 23.99 -7.51 0.56
N ASN A 298 24.76 -8.44 1.16
CA ASN A 298 25.41 -9.52 0.42
C ASN A 298 24.40 -10.50 -0.19
N VAL A 299 23.40 -10.96 0.60
CA VAL A 299 22.34 -11.88 0.11
C VAL A 299 21.55 -11.22 -1.02
N VAL A 300 21.08 -9.99 -0.82
CA VAL A 300 20.34 -9.24 -1.86
C VAL A 300 21.19 -9.07 -3.12
N SER A 301 22.47 -8.70 -2.99
CA SER A 301 23.35 -8.50 -4.14
C SER A 301 23.66 -9.79 -4.90
N LYS A 302 23.65 -10.96 -4.25
CA LYS A 302 23.78 -12.27 -4.93
C LYS A 302 22.49 -12.64 -5.66
N GLU A 303 21.40 -12.81 -4.92
CA GLU A 303 20.15 -13.38 -5.45
C GLU A 303 19.49 -12.45 -6.50
N LEU A 304 19.52 -11.13 -6.29
CA LEU A 304 18.97 -10.17 -7.26
C LEU A 304 19.82 -10.11 -8.53
N LYS A 305 21.14 -10.28 -8.43
CA LYS A 305 22.03 -10.31 -9.60
C LYS A 305 21.77 -11.56 -10.43
N GLU A 306 21.59 -12.72 -9.79
CA GLU A 306 21.21 -13.97 -10.48
C GLU A 306 19.90 -13.85 -11.27
N PHE A 307 18.88 -13.17 -10.71
CA PHE A 307 17.67 -12.82 -11.45
C PHE A 307 17.94 -11.85 -12.61
N LEU A 308 18.60 -10.72 -12.34
CA LEU A 308 18.81 -9.65 -13.33
C LEU A 308 19.73 -10.05 -14.50
N THR A 309 20.64 -11.01 -14.30
CA THR A 309 21.51 -11.56 -15.36
C THR A 309 21.04 -12.93 -15.89
N SER A 310 19.84 -13.39 -15.52
CA SER A 310 19.37 -14.73 -15.87
C SER A 310 19.26 -14.94 -17.39
N SER A 311 19.71 -16.10 -17.86
CA SER A 311 19.59 -16.52 -19.27
C SER A 311 18.23 -17.12 -19.62
N LYS A 312 17.44 -17.54 -18.62
CA LYS A 312 16.09 -18.11 -18.79
C LYS A 312 15.17 -17.09 -19.46
N ARG A 313 14.47 -17.46 -20.53
CA ARG A 313 13.66 -16.55 -21.37
C ARG A 313 12.75 -15.63 -20.56
N ASP A 314 11.96 -16.20 -19.67
CA ASP A 314 10.88 -15.48 -18.98
C ASP A 314 11.44 -14.57 -17.89
N ALA A 315 12.39 -15.07 -17.09
CA ALA A 315 13.13 -14.26 -16.11
C ALA A 315 13.89 -13.11 -16.79
N LYS A 316 14.53 -13.36 -17.94
CA LYS A 316 15.21 -12.33 -18.74
C LYS A 316 14.25 -11.25 -19.26
N GLN A 317 13.04 -11.63 -19.66
CA GLN A 317 12.01 -10.68 -20.08
C GLN A 317 11.50 -9.83 -18.91
N GLN A 318 11.24 -10.45 -17.75
CA GLN A 318 10.84 -9.73 -16.54
C GLN A 318 11.94 -8.81 -16.00
N ALA A 319 13.18 -9.31 -15.89
CA ALA A 319 14.34 -8.52 -15.48
C ALA A 319 14.54 -7.29 -16.39
N ARG A 320 14.41 -7.47 -17.72
CA ARG A 320 14.46 -6.35 -18.66
C ARG A 320 13.34 -5.34 -18.42
N ALA A 321 12.10 -5.78 -18.21
CA ALA A 321 10.97 -4.89 -17.93
C ALA A 321 11.14 -4.10 -16.62
N VAL A 322 11.70 -4.71 -15.58
CA VAL A 322 12.07 -4.04 -14.32
C VAL A 322 13.14 -2.98 -14.56
N LEU A 323 14.22 -3.32 -15.27
CA LEU A 323 15.30 -2.38 -15.59
C LEU A 323 14.81 -1.20 -16.46
N GLU A 324 13.94 -1.46 -17.43
CA GLU A 324 13.34 -0.42 -18.28
C GLU A 324 12.39 0.50 -17.48
N LYS A 325 11.64 -0.03 -16.50
CA LYS A 325 10.86 0.81 -15.55
C LYS A 325 11.77 1.71 -14.71
N VAL A 326 12.85 1.19 -14.13
CA VAL A 326 13.76 1.99 -13.29
C VAL A 326 14.45 3.10 -14.09
N VAL A 327 14.84 2.84 -15.35
CA VAL A 327 15.37 3.88 -16.24
C VAL A 327 14.30 4.93 -16.59
N ALA A 328 13.03 4.54 -16.77
CA ALA A 328 11.95 5.47 -16.99
C ALA A 328 11.70 6.38 -15.75
N ALA A 329 11.81 5.83 -14.54
CA ALA A 329 11.74 6.59 -13.29
C ALA A 329 12.91 7.60 -13.17
N ALA A 330 14.15 7.14 -13.36
CA ALA A 330 15.33 8.00 -13.29
C ALA A 330 15.33 9.13 -14.34
N ARG A 331 14.99 8.84 -15.60
CA ARG A 331 14.83 9.85 -16.65
C ARG A 331 13.69 10.82 -16.35
N THR A 332 12.62 10.34 -15.73
CA THR A 332 11.50 11.17 -15.26
C THR A 332 11.93 12.14 -14.15
N ARG A 333 12.68 11.67 -13.14
CA ARG A 333 13.29 12.52 -12.10
C ARG A 333 14.21 13.57 -12.69
N ILE A 334 15.10 13.19 -13.61
CA ILE A 334 16.05 14.11 -14.26
C ILE A 334 15.30 15.18 -15.07
N ALA A 335 14.30 14.80 -15.87
CA ALA A 335 13.49 15.75 -16.63
C ALA A 335 12.72 16.73 -15.71
N ALA A 336 12.13 16.25 -14.60
CA ALA A 336 11.46 17.09 -13.63
C ALA A 336 12.43 18.07 -12.91
N ARG A 337 13.64 17.61 -12.58
CA ARG A 337 14.71 18.45 -12.03
C ARG A 337 15.14 19.53 -13.02
N GLN A 338 15.45 19.15 -14.27
CA GLN A 338 15.84 20.08 -15.33
C GLN A 338 14.75 21.12 -15.60
N HIS A 339 13.47 20.73 -15.57
CA HIS A 339 12.35 21.65 -15.67
C HIS A 339 12.29 22.63 -14.49
N LYS A 340 12.44 22.15 -13.24
CA LYS A 340 12.46 23.01 -12.04
C LYS A 340 13.66 23.97 -12.03
N GLU A 341 14.82 23.55 -12.53
CA GLU A 341 16.01 24.39 -12.70
C GLU A 341 15.91 25.37 -13.89
N ALA A 342 15.19 25.01 -14.96
CA ALA A 342 14.87 25.93 -16.06
C ALA A 342 13.85 26.99 -15.62
N GLN A 343 12.80 26.59 -14.88
CA GLN A 343 11.85 27.51 -14.26
C GLN A 343 12.57 28.47 -13.29
N ARG A 344 13.37 27.95 -12.35
CA ARG A 344 14.16 28.79 -11.43
C ARG A 344 15.07 29.78 -12.13
N ARG A 345 15.76 29.36 -13.22
CA ARG A 345 16.61 30.28 -14.01
C ARG A 345 15.79 31.34 -14.73
N LYS A 346 14.60 31.02 -15.26
CA LYS A 346 13.67 32.03 -15.79
C LYS A 346 13.23 33.00 -14.69
N THR A 347 12.80 32.52 -13.52
CA THR A 347 12.40 33.37 -12.37
C THR A 347 13.53 34.24 -11.81
N ALA A 348 14.80 33.92 -12.09
CA ALA A 348 15.96 34.69 -11.66
C ALA A 348 16.48 35.70 -12.69
N LEU A 349 16.12 35.55 -13.97
CA LEU A 349 16.50 36.45 -15.09
C LEU A 349 15.33 37.31 -15.57
N GLU A 350 14.10 36.80 -15.47
CA GLU A 350 12.84 37.49 -15.70
C GLU A 350 12.12 37.65 -14.35
N SER A 351 11.71 38.87 -14.00
CA SER A 351 10.98 39.16 -12.76
C SER A 351 9.57 38.57 -12.79
N SER A 352 9.44 37.30 -12.38
CA SER A 352 8.19 36.55 -12.23
C SER A 352 7.21 36.70 -13.40
N SER A 353 7.66 36.29 -14.60
CA SER A 353 6.83 36.25 -15.82
C SER A 353 5.74 35.17 -15.76
N LEU A 354 4.71 35.42 -14.93
CA LEU A 354 3.47 34.66 -14.92
C LEU A 354 2.87 34.59 -16.34
N PRO A 355 2.22 33.49 -16.74
CA PRO A 355 1.73 33.33 -18.11
C PRO A 355 0.87 34.51 -18.54
N ALA A 356 1.18 35.17 -19.65
CA ALA A 356 0.52 36.42 -20.08
C ALA A 356 -1.01 36.35 -20.27
N LYS A 357 -1.58 35.13 -20.27
CA LYS A 357 -3.03 34.87 -20.28
C LYS A 357 -3.69 34.90 -18.89
N LEU A 358 -2.91 34.87 -17.80
CA LEU A 358 -3.40 35.02 -16.43
C LEU A 358 -3.87 36.46 -16.21
N ALA A 359 -5.13 36.63 -15.81
CA ALA A 359 -5.59 37.85 -15.18
C ALA A 359 -5.46 37.67 -13.66
N ASP A 360 -4.38 38.16 -13.05
CA ASP A 360 -4.15 37.93 -11.61
C ASP A 360 -5.07 38.79 -10.71
N CYS A 361 -5.06 38.52 -9.40
CA CYS A 361 -5.63 39.39 -8.37
C CYS A 361 -4.58 40.34 -7.76
N ARG A 362 -5.02 41.35 -6.99
CA ARG A 362 -4.13 42.30 -6.32
C ARG A 362 -3.55 41.82 -4.98
N SER A 363 -4.03 40.70 -4.44
CA SER A 363 -3.77 40.33 -3.05
C SER A 363 -2.94 39.06 -2.88
N ASP A 364 -1.86 39.20 -2.10
CA ASP A 364 -0.97 38.12 -1.69
C ASP A 364 -1.48 37.32 -0.46
N ASP A 365 -2.66 37.66 0.09
CA ASP A 365 -3.27 36.87 1.17
C ASP A 365 -3.84 35.55 0.61
N VAL A 366 -3.02 34.52 0.68
CA VAL A 366 -3.36 33.14 0.31
C VAL A 366 -4.66 32.67 0.97
N GLY A 367 -4.98 33.12 2.19
CA GLY A 367 -6.20 32.72 2.90
C GLY A 367 -7.50 33.18 2.23
N ARG A 368 -7.48 34.34 1.55
CA ARG A 368 -8.64 34.90 0.84
C ARG A 368 -8.59 34.73 -0.68
N SER A 369 -7.40 34.61 -1.28
CA SER A 369 -7.23 34.63 -2.73
C SER A 369 -7.68 33.34 -3.44
N GLU A 370 -8.43 33.51 -4.53
CA GLU A 370 -9.12 32.47 -5.30
C GLU A 370 -8.65 32.46 -6.76
N LEU A 371 -8.25 31.29 -7.28
CA LEU A 371 -7.91 31.10 -8.69
C LEU A 371 -9.04 30.37 -9.42
N PHE A 372 -9.69 31.04 -10.37
CA PHE A 372 -10.63 30.40 -11.29
C PHE A 372 -9.90 29.91 -12.54
N ILE A 373 -10.00 28.61 -12.83
CA ILE A 373 -9.57 28.04 -14.11
C ILE A 373 -10.78 28.03 -15.03
N VAL A 374 -10.74 28.82 -16.11
CA VAL A 374 -11.91 29.12 -16.98
C VAL A 374 -11.77 28.50 -18.37
N GLU A 375 -12.88 28.01 -18.92
CA GLU A 375 -12.91 27.36 -20.23
C GLU A 375 -12.87 28.38 -21.38
N GLY A 376 -11.71 28.49 -22.02
CA GLY A 376 -11.48 29.37 -23.17
C GLY A 376 -11.41 30.87 -22.84
N ASP A 377 -10.98 31.64 -23.85
CA ASP A 377 -10.86 33.10 -23.74
C ASP A 377 -12.22 33.82 -23.78
N SER A 378 -13.30 33.13 -24.18
CA SER A 378 -14.67 33.64 -24.14
C SER A 378 -15.19 33.78 -22.71
N ALA A 379 -15.13 32.69 -21.91
CA ALA A 379 -15.50 32.72 -20.50
C ALA A 379 -14.62 33.69 -19.70
N LEU A 380 -13.34 33.81 -20.06
CA LEU A 380 -12.43 34.80 -19.49
C LEU A 380 -12.93 36.24 -19.68
N GLY A 381 -13.43 36.59 -20.87
CA GLY A 381 -13.94 37.94 -21.17
C GLY A 381 -15.05 38.35 -20.21
N THR A 382 -16.08 37.51 -20.06
CA THR A 382 -17.19 37.76 -19.13
C THR A 382 -16.74 37.72 -17.68
N ALA A 383 -15.96 36.72 -17.28
CA ALA A 383 -15.49 36.58 -15.90
C ALA A 383 -14.57 37.73 -15.47
N LYS A 384 -13.73 38.27 -16.36
CA LYS A 384 -12.77 39.35 -16.06
C LYS A 384 -13.47 40.67 -15.71
N LEU A 385 -14.68 40.89 -16.23
CA LEU A 385 -15.54 42.03 -15.90
C LEU A 385 -16.37 41.80 -14.62
N ALA A 386 -16.76 40.55 -14.34
CA ALA A 386 -17.63 40.20 -13.21
C ALA A 386 -16.88 39.90 -11.89
N ARG A 387 -15.60 39.53 -11.95
CA ARG A 387 -14.78 39.15 -10.78
C ARG A 387 -14.50 40.32 -9.84
N ASN A 388 -14.29 40.03 -8.56
CA ASN A 388 -13.58 40.97 -7.69
C ASN A 388 -12.06 40.84 -7.89
N SER A 389 -11.49 41.74 -8.69
CA SER A 389 -10.04 41.82 -8.99
C SER A 389 -9.12 41.95 -7.76
N GLU A 390 -9.66 42.26 -6.58
CA GLU A 390 -8.91 42.31 -5.33
C GLU A 390 -8.37 40.93 -4.90
N PHE A 391 -9.18 39.87 -5.02
CA PHE A 391 -8.83 38.53 -4.52
C PHE A 391 -9.11 37.38 -5.50
N GLN A 392 -9.71 37.64 -6.68
CA GLN A 392 -10.08 36.58 -7.64
C GLN A 392 -9.21 36.65 -8.90
N ALA A 393 -8.28 35.71 -9.07
CA ALA A 393 -7.48 35.51 -10.29
C ALA A 393 -8.22 34.62 -11.30
N LEU A 394 -7.97 34.80 -12.60
CA LEU A 394 -8.52 33.98 -13.68
C LEU A 394 -7.40 33.44 -14.59
N LEU A 395 -7.41 32.14 -14.85
CA LEU A 395 -6.52 31.46 -15.79
C LEU A 395 -7.35 30.77 -16.89
N PRO A 396 -7.32 31.25 -18.15
CA PRO A 396 -8.01 30.60 -19.26
C PRO A 396 -7.24 29.36 -19.71
N ILE A 397 -7.95 28.27 -19.97
CA ILE A 397 -7.42 27.04 -20.58
C ILE A 397 -7.99 26.87 -21.99
N ARG A 398 -7.14 26.49 -22.96
CA ARG A 398 -7.55 26.33 -24.36
C ARG A 398 -7.78 24.87 -24.72
N GLY A 399 -9.05 24.51 -24.89
CA GLY A 399 -9.46 23.16 -25.27
C GLY A 399 -9.26 22.11 -24.18
N LYS A 400 -9.25 20.84 -24.56
CA LYS A 400 -9.17 19.70 -23.64
C LYS A 400 -7.74 19.48 -23.20
N ILE A 401 -7.50 19.54 -21.88
CA ILE A 401 -6.19 19.35 -21.26
C ILE A 401 -5.64 17.94 -21.53
N LEU A 402 -4.32 17.80 -21.59
CA LEU A 402 -3.64 16.51 -21.73
C LEU A 402 -4.13 15.52 -20.67
N ASN A 403 -4.46 14.28 -21.07
CA ASN A 403 -4.82 13.24 -20.11
C ASN A 403 -3.57 12.70 -19.38
N VAL A 404 -3.21 13.39 -18.30
CA VAL A 404 -2.02 13.09 -17.50
C VAL A 404 -2.10 11.78 -16.71
N GLN A 405 -3.18 10.99 -16.82
CA GLN A 405 -3.17 9.60 -16.36
C GLN A 405 -2.45 8.69 -17.37
N LYS A 406 -2.54 8.99 -18.67
CA LYS A 406 -1.95 8.21 -19.77
C LYS A 406 -0.59 8.73 -20.24
N SER A 407 -0.31 10.03 -20.05
CA SER A 407 0.94 10.68 -20.49
C SER A 407 2.06 10.59 -19.44
N SER A 408 3.33 10.76 -19.87
CA SER A 408 4.45 10.83 -18.93
C SER A 408 4.54 12.20 -18.23
N ILE A 409 5.33 12.28 -17.15
CA ILE A 409 5.62 13.57 -16.50
C ILE A 409 6.33 14.53 -17.47
N SER A 410 7.18 14.02 -18.38
CA SER A 410 7.86 14.86 -19.37
C SER A 410 6.87 15.50 -20.34
N ASP A 411 5.85 14.78 -20.78
CA ASP A 411 4.85 15.29 -21.73
C ASP A 411 3.87 16.24 -21.04
N MET A 412 3.55 15.97 -19.76
CA MET A 412 2.78 16.87 -18.90
C MET A 412 3.51 18.21 -18.69
N LEU A 413 4.82 18.19 -18.40
CA LEU A 413 5.60 19.43 -18.22
C LEU A 413 5.83 20.19 -19.54
N LYS A 414 5.92 19.50 -20.69
CA LYS A 414 5.97 20.14 -22.02
C LYS A 414 4.63 20.75 -22.45
N ASN A 415 3.51 20.29 -21.89
CA ASN A 415 2.20 20.80 -22.26
C ASN A 415 1.97 22.20 -21.68
N ALA A 416 1.73 23.17 -22.56
CA ALA A 416 1.60 24.58 -22.17
C ALA A 416 0.48 24.86 -21.15
N GLU A 417 -0.61 24.08 -21.17
CA GLU A 417 -1.73 24.24 -20.24
C GLU A 417 -1.39 23.69 -18.85
N CYS A 418 -0.88 22.46 -18.77
CA CYS A 418 -0.40 21.87 -17.52
C CYS A 418 0.75 22.69 -16.90
N GLY A 419 1.72 23.12 -17.72
CA GLY A 419 2.83 23.96 -17.30
C GLY A 419 2.38 25.32 -16.77
N ALA A 420 1.43 25.98 -17.43
CA ALA A 420 0.86 27.24 -16.97
C ALA A 420 0.12 27.08 -15.63
N ILE A 421 -0.70 26.03 -15.45
CA ILE A 421 -1.39 25.76 -14.18
C ILE A 421 -0.37 25.58 -13.04
N ILE A 422 0.66 24.76 -13.24
CA ILE A 422 1.72 24.52 -12.24
C ILE A 422 2.49 25.81 -11.91
N GLN A 423 2.81 26.62 -12.92
CA GLN A 423 3.51 27.90 -12.72
C GLN A 423 2.66 28.90 -11.94
N VAL A 424 1.37 29.04 -12.28
CA VAL A 424 0.45 30.00 -11.65
C VAL A 424 0.23 29.68 -10.16
N ILE A 425 0.16 28.40 -9.80
CA ILE A 425 -0.02 27.95 -8.41
C ILE A 425 1.25 28.16 -7.56
N GLY A 426 2.45 28.17 -8.17
CA GLY A 426 3.73 28.45 -7.50
C GLY A 426 4.33 27.28 -6.69
N ALA A 427 3.49 26.43 -6.12
CA ALA A 427 3.84 25.30 -5.25
C ALA A 427 4.75 24.20 -5.86
N GLY A 428 5.00 24.19 -7.17
CA GLY A 428 5.71 23.11 -7.85
C GLY A 428 4.80 21.92 -8.18
N SER A 429 5.35 20.69 -8.20
CA SER A 429 4.58 19.49 -8.55
C SER A 429 5.20 18.17 -8.07
N GLY A 430 4.35 17.13 -7.98
CA GLY A 430 4.71 15.76 -7.67
C GLY A 430 5.35 15.60 -6.29
N ARG A 431 6.41 14.80 -6.20
CA ARG A 431 7.25 14.64 -4.98
C ARG A 431 7.93 15.96 -4.52
N THR A 432 7.79 17.06 -5.26
CA THR A 432 8.37 18.37 -4.92
C THR A 432 7.33 19.50 -4.79
N PHE A 433 6.05 19.12 -4.61
CA PHE A 433 4.95 20.03 -4.33
C PHE A 433 5.00 20.50 -2.87
N ASP A 434 5.00 21.81 -2.66
CA ASP A 434 4.97 22.45 -1.35
C ASP A 434 3.71 23.31 -1.22
N ILE A 435 2.80 22.92 -0.33
CA ILE A 435 1.48 23.54 -0.18
C ILE A 435 1.51 24.91 0.52
N ASP A 436 2.59 25.23 1.23
CA ASP A 436 2.77 26.51 1.89
C ASP A 436 3.38 27.55 0.92
N GLN A 437 3.89 27.09 -0.24
CA GLN A 437 4.27 27.92 -1.39
C GLN A 437 3.12 28.10 -2.41
N ALA A 438 1.90 27.66 -2.09
CA ALA A 438 0.75 27.78 -2.99
C ALA A 438 0.15 29.20 -2.96
N ARG A 439 0.19 29.91 -4.11
CA ARG A 439 -0.22 31.32 -4.23
C ARG A 439 -1.71 31.62 -3.97
N TYR A 440 -2.57 30.60 -3.99
CA TYR A 440 -4.02 30.76 -3.81
C TYR A 440 -4.56 29.69 -2.85
N GLY A 441 -5.35 30.10 -1.87
CA GLY A 441 -5.98 29.18 -0.90
C GLY A 441 -7.13 28.38 -1.49
N LYS A 442 -7.72 28.84 -2.60
CA LYS A 442 -8.76 28.12 -3.35
C LYS A 442 -8.43 28.08 -4.85
N VAL A 443 -8.60 26.92 -5.46
CA VAL A 443 -8.64 26.76 -6.93
C VAL A 443 -10.03 26.26 -7.31
N ILE A 444 -10.68 26.96 -8.24
CA ILE A 444 -12.08 26.76 -8.62
C ILE A 444 -12.13 26.45 -10.12
N PHE A 445 -12.62 25.27 -10.49
CA PHE A 445 -12.85 24.91 -11.89
C PHE A 445 -14.16 25.53 -12.37
N LEU A 446 -14.09 26.45 -13.33
CA LEU A 446 -15.22 27.11 -13.99
C LEU A 446 -15.26 26.67 -15.46
N ALA A 447 -15.73 25.45 -15.65
CA ALA A 447 -15.98 24.81 -16.95
C ALA A 447 -17.49 24.67 -17.17
N ASP A 448 -17.91 24.56 -18.42
CA ASP A 448 -19.34 24.67 -18.77
C ASP A 448 -20.19 23.48 -18.30
N ALA A 449 -21.51 23.70 -18.29
CA ALA A 449 -22.50 22.79 -17.74
C ALA A 449 -22.93 21.66 -18.71
N ASP A 450 -22.02 21.25 -19.60
CA ASP A 450 -22.26 20.28 -20.67
C ASP A 450 -21.37 19.02 -20.53
N VAL A 451 -21.24 18.25 -21.62
CA VAL A 451 -20.41 17.03 -21.66
C VAL A 451 -18.91 17.31 -21.74
N ASP A 452 -18.49 18.44 -22.31
CA ASP A 452 -17.09 18.76 -22.55
C ASP A 452 -16.47 19.53 -21.38
N GLY A 453 -17.21 20.48 -20.78
CA GLY A 453 -16.85 21.06 -19.49
C GLY A 453 -16.81 20.02 -18.37
N ALA A 454 -17.66 18.98 -18.43
CA ALA A 454 -17.58 17.82 -17.54
C ALA A 454 -16.31 16.97 -17.77
N HIS A 455 -15.89 16.79 -19.02
CA HIS A 455 -14.65 16.09 -19.36
C HIS A 455 -13.41 16.91 -18.92
N ILE A 456 -13.41 18.22 -19.15
CA ILE A 456 -12.34 19.15 -18.71
C ILE A 456 -12.22 19.16 -17.19
N ARG A 457 -13.34 19.21 -16.45
CA ARG A 457 -13.37 19.06 -14.99
C ARG A 457 -12.75 17.74 -14.52
N CYS A 458 -12.97 16.63 -15.24
CA CYS A 458 -12.34 15.35 -14.94
C CYS A 458 -10.81 15.36 -15.20
N LEU A 459 -10.38 15.98 -16.30
CA LEU A 459 -8.96 16.11 -16.67
C LEU A 459 -8.21 17.00 -15.67
N LEU A 460 -8.80 18.14 -15.27
CA LEU A 460 -8.31 19.00 -14.20
C LEU A 460 -8.20 18.25 -12.87
N LEU A 461 -9.27 17.60 -12.41
CA LEU A 461 -9.24 16.84 -11.16
C LEU A 461 -8.16 15.74 -11.18
N THR A 462 -7.94 15.09 -12.32
CA THR A 462 -6.85 14.11 -12.52
C THR A 462 -5.46 14.74 -12.37
N LEU A 463 -5.24 15.94 -12.94
CA LEU A 463 -3.99 16.70 -12.79
C LEU A 463 -3.71 17.05 -11.32
N PHE A 464 -4.71 17.58 -10.61
CA PHE A 464 -4.57 17.94 -9.20
C PHE A 464 -4.36 16.70 -8.33
N GLN A 465 -5.16 15.65 -8.49
CA GLN A 465 -5.03 14.41 -7.71
C GLN A 465 -3.68 13.70 -7.92
N ARG A 466 -3.08 13.79 -9.12
CA ARG A 466 -1.82 13.11 -9.43
C ARG A 466 -0.56 13.93 -9.12
N TYR A 467 -0.60 15.25 -9.26
CA TYR A 467 0.61 16.10 -9.18
C TYR A 467 0.55 17.21 -8.13
N MET A 468 -0.62 17.51 -7.56
CA MET A 468 -0.85 18.57 -6.57
C MET A 468 -1.75 18.06 -5.42
N ARG A 469 -1.61 16.76 -5.11
CA ARG A 469 -2.48 15.98 -4.22
C ARG A 469 -2.74 16.64 -2.85
N PRO A 470 -1.76 17.29 -2.18
CA PRO A 470 -2.03 18.01 -0.93
C PRO A 470 -3.11 19.10 -1.04
N MET A 471 -3.31 19.73 -2.21
CA MET A 471 -4.40 20.71 -2.38
C MET A 471 -5.78 20.05 -2.34
N VAL A 472 -5.89 18.82 -2.85
CA VAL A 472 -7.14 18.05 -2.80
C VAL A 472 -7.38 17.56 -1.37
N GLU A 473 -6.34 17.06 -0.70
CA GLU A 473 -6.43 16.53 0.67
C GLU A 473 -6.68 17.62 1.74
N GLN A 474 -6.18 18.84 1.53
CA GLN A 474 -6.54 20.02 2.35
C GLN A 474 -7.87 20.68 1.93
N GLY A 475 -8.58 20.17 0.92
CA GLY A 475 -9.86 20.73 0.47
C GLY A 475 -9.75 22.11 -0.20
N ARG A 476 -8.60 22.47 -0.77
CA ARG A 476 -8.37 23.74 -1.50
C ARG A 476 -8.87 23.72 -2.95
N VAL A 477 -9.38 22.58 -3.45
CA VAL A 477 -9.83 22.40 -4.84
C VAL A 477 -11.35 22.27 -4.92
N PHE A 478 -11.97 23.08 -5.78
CA PHE A 478 -13.42 23.22 -5.91
C PHE A 478 -13.87 23.13 -7.38
N SER A 479 -15.13 22.76 -7.61
CA SER A 479 -15.82 23.00 -8.87
C SER A 479 -16.87 24.08 -8.66
N ALA A 480 -16.96 25.04 -9.58
CA ALA A 480 -18.15 25.87 -9.69
C ALA A 480 -19.37 25.00 -10.06
N VAL A 481 -20.56 25.48 -9.69
CA VAL A 481 -21.85 24.91 -10.08
C VAL A 481 -22.74 26.06 -10.56
N PRO A 482 -22.65 26.44 -11.86
CA PRO A 482 -23.47 27.51 -12.41
C PRO A 482 -24.96 27.12 -12.46
N PRO A 483 -25.88 28.10 -12.47
CA PRO A 483 -27.31 27.83 -12.57
C PRO A 483 -27.69 27.34 -13.98
N LEU A 484 -28.31 26.16 -14.07
CA LEU A 484 -28.74 25.56 -15.35
C LEU A 484 -29.88 26.32 -16.05
N HIS A 485 -30.66 27.14 -15.32
CA HIS A 485 -31.86 27.79 -15.84
C HIS A 485 -32.02 29.20 -15.28
N ARG A 486 -32.32 30.18 -16.15
CA ARG A 486 -32.86 31.51 -15.78
C ARG A 486 -34.36 31.50 -16.06
N VAL A 487 -35.17 31.89 -15.07
CA VAL A 487 -36.62 32.10 -15.26
C VAL A 487 -36.87 33.60 -15.33
N GLU A 488 -37.56 34.02 -16.39
CA GLU A 488 -37.77 35.41 -16.76
C GLU A 488 -39.25 35.65 -17.03
N LEU A 489 -39.81 36.67 -16.41
CA LEU A 489 -41.25 36.93 -16.39
C LEU A 489 -41.59 38.00 -17.43
N VAL A 490 -42.08 37.56 -18.59
CA VAL A 490 -42.43 38.43 -19.73
C VAL A 490 -43.52 39.46 -19.39
N ASN A 491 -44.37 39.18 -18.39
CA ASN A 491 -45.34 40.15 -17.85
C ASN A 491 -45.40 40.05 -16.31
N PRO A 492 -44.56 40.79 -15.57
CA PRO A 492 -44.57 40.78 -14.11
C PRO A 492 -45.76 41.58 -13.56
N LYS A 493 -46.65 40.93 -12.80
CA LYS A 493 -47.70 41.65 -12.04
C LYS A 493 -47.05 42.66 -11.08
N ARG A 494 -47.65 43.85 -10.99
CA ARG A 494 -47.19 45.00 -10.18
C ARG A 494 -46.74 44.53 -8.78
N GLY A 495 -45.45 44.68 -8.46
CA GLY A 495 -44.84 44.20 -7.22
C GLY A 495 -43.97 42.93 -7.32
N ARG A 496 -43.80 42.33 -8.52
CA ARG A 496 -42.76 41.31 -8.77
C ARG A 496 -41.64 41.86 -9.66
N ALA A 497 -40.40 41.48 -9.37
CA ALA A 497 -39.26 41.73 -10.26
C ALA A 497 -39.38 40.92 -11.56
N SER A 498 -38.86 41.44 -12.67
CA SER A 498 -38.92 40.82 -14.00
C SER A 498 -38.06 39.56 -14.12
N THR A 499 -36.90 39.52 -13.45
CA THR A 499 -36.01 38.36 -13.40
C THR A 499 -36.00 37.72 -12.01
N SER A 500 -36.13 36.39 -11.98
CA SER A 500 -35.94 35.60 -10.77
C SER A 500 -35.05 34.39 -11.08
N THR A 501 -33.74 34.56 -10.90
CA THR A 501 -32.84 33.41 -10.77
C THR A 501 -33.31 32.56 -9.59
N PRO A 502 -33.51 31.24 -9.73
CA PRO A 502 -34.05 30.40 -8.66
C PRO A 502 -33.00 30.08 -7.59
N THR A 503 -32.60 31.10 -6.81
CA THR A 503 -31.76 30.93 -5.62
C THR A 503 -32.53 30.09 -4.59
N PRO A 504 -31.96 28.98 -4.06
CA PRO A 504 -32.68 28.13 -3.12
C PRO A 504 -33.03 28.91 -1.84
N THR A 505 -34.32 29.16 -1.65
CA THR A 505 -34.86 30.05 -0.61
C THR A 505 -34.52 29.57 0.80
N ARG A 506 -34.47 30.50 1.77
CA ARG A 506 -34.01 30.23 3.14
C ARG A 506 -34.82 29.13 3.87
N SER A 507 -36.04 28.84 3.43
CA SER A 507 -36.89 27.74 3.89
C SER A 507 -36.46 26.37 3.32
N SER A 508 -36.06 26.30 2.04
CA SER A 508 -35.58 25.06 1.41
C SER A 508 -34.30 24.53 2.07
N ARG A 509 -33.38 25.42 2.45
CA ARG A 509 -32.16 25.08 3.21
C ARG A 509 -32.47 24.30 4.49
N ARG A 510 -33.50 24.71 5.26
CA ARG A 510 -33.85 24.04 6.53
C ARG A 510 -34.46 22.65 6.37
N ARG A 511 -35.18 22.35 5.26
CA ARG A 511 -35.71 20.99 5.03
C ARG A 511 -34.65 20.05 4.44
N CYS A 512 -33.75 20.54 3.57
CA CYS A 512 -32.70 19.69 2.99
C CYS A 512 -31.57 19.37 3.98
N TRP A 513 -31.23 20.28 4.91
CA TRP A 513 -30.20 20.03 5.93
C TRP A 513 -30.66 19.11 7.08
N THR A 514 -31.96 18.93 7.30
CA THR A 514 -32.48 18.10 8.41
C THR A 514 -32.74 16.65 8.05
N SER A 515 -32.92 16.31 6.77
CA SER A 515 -33.07 14.92 6.30
C SER A 515 -31.75 14.17 6.08
N SER A 516 -30.65 14.89 5.86
CA SER A 516 -29.37 14.30 5.41
C SER A 516 -28.28 14.29 6.49
N ALA A 517 -28.34 15.18 7.48
CA ALA A 517 -27.34 15.28 8.56
C ALA A 517 -27.63 14.37 9.77
N ALA A 518 -28.74 13.61 9.76
CA ALA A 518 -29.27 12.88 10.92
C ALA A 518 -29.16 11.35 10.83
N ARG A 519 -28.21 10.81 10.05
CA ARG A 519 -28.00 9.36 9.88
C ARG A 519 -26.54 8.86 9.93
N SER A 520 -25.58 9.72 10.28
CA SER A 520 -24.14 9.37 10.22
C SER A 520 -23.30 9.81 11.43
N ALA A 521 -23.89 10.40 12.47
CA ALA A 521 -23.17 10.82 13.68
C ALA A 521 -23.97 10.56 14.98
N THR A 522 -23.22 10.22 16.04
CA THR A 522 -23.64 10.08 17.46
C THR A 522 -24.90 9.26 17.76
N ARG A 523 -24.71 7.97 18.09
CA ARG A 523 -25.55 7.31 19.12
C ARG A 523 -24.87 6.25 20.02
N THR A 524 -23.76 6.65 20.64
CA THR A 524 -23.37 6.15 21.98
C THR A 524 -23.32 7.35 22.93
N ALA A 525 -23.83 7.32 24.16
CA ALA A 525 -24.35 6.20 24.96
C ALA A 525 -25.61 6.58 25.77
N SER A 526 -26.00 5.70 26.71
CA SER A 526 -26.80 5.88 27.95
C SER A 526 -27.40 7.27 28.28
N SER A 527 -28.60 7.40 28.87
CA SER A 527 -29.36 6.43 29.69
C SER A 527 -30.89 6.60 29.57
N ALA A 528 -31.67 5.87 30.37
CA ALA A 528 -33.14 5.83 30.30
C ALA A 528 -33.83 6.94 31.10
N THR A 529 -35.05 7.32 30.68
CA THR A 529 -36.24 7.50 31.54
C THR A 529 -37.51 7.47 30.68
N ARG A 530 -38.63 7.00 31.24
CA ARG A 530 -39.95 6.95 30.59
C ARG A 530 -40.60 8.34 30.47
N VAL A 531 -41.27 8.61 29.35
CA VAL A 531 -42.63 9.21 29.35
C VAL A 531 -43.46 8.50 28.28
N SER A 532 -44.73 8.24 28.55
CA SER A 532 -45.66 7.54 27.64
C SER A 532 -46.60 8.52 26.91
N ALA A 533 -46.92 8.21 25.65
CA ALA A 533 -47.97 8.91 24.90
C ALA A 533 -49.22 8.01 24.80
N ARG A 534 -50.27 8.34 25.55
CA ARG A 534 -51.57 7.64 25.54
C ARG A 534 -52.37 8.04 24.29
N TRP A 535 -53.03 7.08 23.64
CA TRP A 535 -53.85 7.30 22.42
C TRP A 535 -55.26 6.68 22.58
N THR A 536 -56.29 7.52 22.73
CA THR A 536 -57.73 7.18 22.79
C THR A 536 -58.57 8.45 22.59
N PRO A 537 -59.81 8.41 22.06
CA PRO A 537 -60.09 8.11 20.64
C PRO A 537 -61.21 9.01 20.02
N THR A 538 -61.49 8.85 18.73
CA THR A 538 -62.83 9.20 18.19
C THR A 538 -63.27 8.29 17.03
N SER A 539 -64.54 7.86 17.13
CA SER A 539 -65.50 7.42 16.10
C SER A 539 -65.12 7.44 14.60
N SER A 540 -65.57 6.49 13.74
CA SER A 540 -66.37 5.26 13.97
C SER A 540 -66.47 4.37 12.70
N ARG A 541 -67.15 3.22 12.83
CA ARG A 541 -67.69 2.30 11.78
C ARG A 541 -66.69 1.42 10.96
N ARG A 542 -66.83 0.09 11.17
CA ARG A 542 -66.58 -1.02 10.21
C ARG A 542 -67.97 -1.60 9.80
N PRO A 543 -68.13 -2.42 8.73
CA PRO A 543 -67.62 -3.82 8.59
C PRO A 543 -66.58 -3.98 7.46
N ARG A 544 -65.77 -5.05 7.24
CA ARG A 544 -65.60 -6.45 7.74
C ARG A 544 -66.31 -7.56 6.92
N TRP A 545 -65.53 -8.60 6.52
CA TRP A 545 -65.93 -9.91 5.88
C TRP A 545 -66.29 -9.85 4.35
N THR A 546 -65.98 -10.79 3.43
CA THR A 546 -65.00 -11.93 3.35
C THR A 546 -64.62 -12.26 1.87
N ARG A 547 -63.78 -13.29 1.65
CA ARG A 547 -63.38 -13.90 0.35
C ARG A 547 -64.54 -14.23 -0.62
N ALA A 548 -64.29 -14.07 -1.92
CA ALA A 548 -64.80 -14.89 -3.03
C ALA A 548 -63.80 -14.85 -4.22
N THR A 549 -64.01 -15.67 -5.26
CA THR A 549 -63.07 -15.90 -6.38
C THR A 549 -63.37 -15.10 -7.66
N ALA A 550 -62.42 -15.10 -8.61
CA ALA A 550 -62.49 -14.48 -9.94
C ALA A 550 -63.46 -15.23 -10.91
N PRO A 551 -63.81 -14.74 -12.14
CA PRO A 551 -62.87 -14.30 -13.20
C PRO A 551 -63.27 -13.04 -14.02
N CYS A 552 -62.59 -12.84 -15.16
CA CYS A 552 -62.76 -11.89 -16.30
C CYS A 552 -64.15 -11.20 -16.45
N GLY A 553 -64.31 -9.95 -16.92
CA GLY A 553 -63.52 -9.05 -17.80
C GLY A 553 -64.55 -8.25 -18.66
N ALA A 554 -64.25 -7.26 -19.53
CA ALA A 554 -63.06 -6.44 -19.81
C ALA A 554 -63.47 -5.22 -20.67
N SER A 555 -62.77 -4.07 -20.62
CA SER A 555 -62.89 -3.01 -21.67
C SER A 555 -61.73 -1.98 -21.70
N THR A 556 -61.31 -1.65 -22.93
CA THR A 556 -60.73 -0.36 -23.44
C THR A 556 -59.59 0.39 -22.70
N SER A 557 -58.39 0.37 -23.34
CA SER A 557 -57.51 1.53 -23.75
C SER A 557 -57.13 2.71 -22.82
N ALA A 558 -56.01 3.43 -23.00
CA ALA A 558 -54.70 3.17 -23.63
C ALA A 558 -53.69 4.34 -23.35
N ILE A 559 -52.59 4.02 -22.68
CA ILE A 559 -51.17 4.43 -22.93
C ILE A 559 -50.85 5.84 -23.50
N TRP A 560 -49.97 6.59 -22.78
CA TRP A 560 -48.83 7.33 -23.37
C TRP A 560 -47.64 7.43 -22.39
N ARG A 561 -46.44 7.81 -22.87
CA ARG A 561 -45.16 7.84 -22.12
C ARG A 561 -44.47 9.21 -22.15
N PRO A 562 -43.59 9.50 -21.16
CA PRO A 562 -42.27 10.09 -21.46
C PRO A 562 -41.07 9.15 -21.14
N PRO A 563 -39.81 9.50 -21.51
CA PRO A 563 -38.73 8.51 -21.70
C PRO A 563 -37.61 8.49 -20.62
N SER A 564 -36.61 7.64 -20.87
CA SER A 564 -35.54 7.17 -19.99
C SER A 564 -34.15 7.75 -20.28
N ALA A 565 -33.24 7.69 -19.29
CA ALA A 565 -31.79 7.75 -19.49
C ALA A 565 -31.16 6.33 -19.63
N PRO A 566 -30.05 6.14 -20.37
CA PRO A 566 -29.55 4.81 -20.75
C PRO A 566 -28.53 4.21 -19.76
N SER A 567 -28.47 2.87 -19.75
CA SER A 567 -27.36 2.08 -19.19
C SER A 567 -26.53 1.43 -20.30
N THR A 568 -25.22 1.30 -20.09
CA THR A 568 -24.28 0.73 -21.07
C THR A 568 -24.19 -0.79 -20.97
N CYS A 569 -24.10 -1.47 -22.11
CA CYS A 569 -23.97 -2.93 -22.17
C CYS A 569 -22.54 -3.40 -21.86
N SER A 570 -22.44 -4.50 -21.10
CA SER A 570 -21.22 -5.31 -21.05
C SER A 570 -21.13 -6.25 -22.26
N TRP A 571 -19.91 -6.44 -22.79
CA TRP A 571 -19.63 -7.49 -23.78
C TRP A 571 -19.19 -8.77 -23.06
N ALA A 572 -19.81 -9.90 -23.38
CA ALA A 572 -19.35 -11.24 -23.04
C ALA A 572 -19.66 -12.20 -24.20
N MET A 573 -18.73 -13.12 -24.50
CA MET A 573 -18.80 -13.99 -25.68
C MET A 573 -19.89 -15.06 -25.55
N ARG A 574 -20.57 -15.37 -26.66
CA ARG A 574 -21.40 -16.58 -26.79
C ARG A 574 -20.55 -17.77 -27.19
N SER A 575 -20.59 -18.83 -26.41
CA SER A 575 -20.24 -20.18 -26.85
C SER A 575 -21.31 -20.76 -27.79
N ARG A 576 -20.93 -21.71 -28.65
CA ARG A 576 -21.85 -22.57 -29.41
C ARG A 576 -21.68 -24.03 -28.98
N PRO A 577 -22.75 -24.84 -28.96
CA PRO A 577 -22.70 -26.21 -28.47
C PRO A 577 -22.16 -27.20 -29.51
N VAL A 578 -21.52 -28.26 -29.03
CA VAL A 578 -21.19 -29.47 -29.80
C VAL A 578 -22.23 -30.55 -29.49
N ARG A 579 -22.65 -31.33 -30.52
CA ARG A 579 -23.44 -32.56 -30.34
C ARG A 579 -22.58 -33.78 -30.67
N SER A 580 -22.92 -34.90 -30.05
CA SER A 580 -22.14 -36.15 -30.06
C SER A 580 -22.63 -37.16 -31.11
N SER A 581 -21.68 -37.86 -31.72
CA SER A 581 -21.87 -39.21 -32.29
C SER A 581 -20.51 -39.89 -32.53
N SER A 582 -20.45 -41.21 -32.38
CA SER A 582 -19.29 -42.09 -32.59
C SER A 582 -19.83 -43.52 -32.88
N PRO A 583 -19.01 -44.57 -33.11
CA PRO A 583 -17.61 -44.67 -33.53
C PRO A 583 -17.37 -45.67 -34.71
N THR A 584 -16.26 -45.60 -35.48
CA THR A 584 -15.73 -46.83 -36.15
C THR A 584 -14.25 -46.79 -36.63
N ARG A 585 -13.51 -47.84 -36.23
CA ARG A 585 -12.50 -48.67 -36.95
C ARG A 585 -11.40 -48.10 -37.90
N ARG A 586 -10.15 -48.47 -37.53
CA ARG A 586 -9.08 -49.18 -38.31
C ARG A 586 -8.30 -48.51 -39.49
N ARG A 587 -7.06 -48.10 -39.16
CA ARG A 587 -5.72 -48.52 -39.69
C ARG A 587 -5.33 -48.29 -41.20
N PRO A 588 -4.01 -48.36 -41.58
CA PRO A 588 -3.43 -47.58 -42.70
C PRO A 588 -2.73 -48.37 -43.84
N TRP A 589 -2.31 -47.67 -44.91
CA TRP A 589 -1.36 -48.02 -46.01
C TRP A 589 -1.07 -46.74 -46.86
N THR A 590 -0.06 -46.51 -47.72
CA THR A 590 1.34 -46.99 -47.96
C THR A 590 2.04 -46.10 -49.03
N GLY A 591 3.39 -46.08 -49.11
CA GLY A 591 4.19 -45.51 -50.24
C GLY A 591 4.74 -44.08 -50.01
N ARG A 592 5.94 -43.60 -50.44
CA ARG A 592 6.93 -43.91 -51.53
C ARG A 592 6.44 -43.59 -52.96
N ALA A 593 7.22 -42.97 -53.87
CA ALA A 593 8.63 -42.50 -53.83
C ALA A 593 8.97 -41.34 -54.83
N SER A 594 10.28 -41.04 -54.94
CA SER A 594 11.08 -40.30 -55.95
C SER A 594 10.64 -40.32 -57.44
N THR A 595 11.15 -39.53 -58.39
CA THR A 595 12.46 -38.80 -58.57
C THR A 595 12.24 -37.34 -59.07
N SER A 596 13.18 -36.51 -59.59
CA SER A 596 14.66 -36.50 -59.82
C SER A 596 15.19 -35.05 -59.48
N ASP A 597 16.21 -34.36 -60.03
CA ASP A 597 17.23 -34.55 -61.10
C ASP A 597 18.48 -33.63 -60.88
N ALA A 598 19.50 -33.58 -61.77
CA ALA A 598 20.80 -32.96 -61.43
C ALA A 598 21.75 -32.37 -62.55
N ARG A 599 22.68 -31.50 -62.09
CA ARG A 599 24.08 -31.25 -62.61
C ARG A 599 24.25 -30.31 -63.89
N PRO A 600 25.48 -30.02 -64.44
CA PRO A 600 26.37 -28.94 -63.92
C PRO A 600 27.30 -28.17 -64.95
N VAL A 601 27.95 -27.06 -64.53
CA VAL A 601 29.20 -26.45 -65.11
C VAL A 601 29.88 -25.65 -63.95
N ALA A 602 31.18 -25.69 -63.56
CA ALA A 602 32.52 -25.66 -64.17
C ALA A 602 32.97 -24.25 -64.66
N MET A 603 34.23 -23.76 -64.58
CA MET A 603 35.56 -24.28 -64.12
C MET A 603 36.58 -23.11 -63.90
N ALA A 604 37.76 -23.39 -63.28
CA ALA A 604 39.00 -22.56 -63.19
C ALA A 604 38.97 -21.20 -62.42
N GLY A 605 40.07 -20.60 -61.94
CA GLY A 605 41.53 -20.91 -62.08
C GLY A 605 42.39 -20.54 -60.82
N SER A 606 43.72 -20.37 -60.96
CA SER A 606 44.70 -20.69 -59.88
C SER A 606 45.93 -19.77 -59.67
N ALA A 607 46.57 -19.93 -58.50
CA ALA A 607 48.01 -19.72 -58.15
C ALA A 607 48.54 -18.31 -57.78
N GLY A 608 49.58 -18.27 -56.92
CA GLY A 608 50.44 -17.09 -56.65
C GLY A 608 51.00 -16.92 -55.22
N SER A 609 52.32 -17.05 -55.04
CA SER A 609 53.14 -16.67 -53.86
C SER A 609 54.65 -16.75 -54.24
N PRO A 610 55.69 -16.41 -53.40
CA PRO A 610 55.75 -15.67 -52.12
C PRO A 610 56.91 -14.61 -52.03
N THR A 611 56.96 -13.83 -50.95
CA THR A 611 58.18 -13.22 -50.32
C THR A 611 57.88 -13.08 -48.81
N ARG A 612 58.70 -13.43 -47.78
CA ARG A 612 60.14 -13.69 -47.52
C ARG A 612 60.90 -12.52 -46.90
N GLU A 613 60.98 -12.47 -45.56
CA GLU A 613 62.21 -12.22 -44.77
C GLU A 613 62.07 -12.44 -43.24
N ALA A 614 63.20 -12.55 -42.53
CA ALA A 614 63.44 -12.81 -41.08
C ALA A 614 64.97 -12.54 -40.80
N PRO A 615 65.65 -12.94 -39.69
CA PRO A 615 65.25 -13.44 -38.35
C PRO A 615 66.04 -12.81 -37.15
N SER A 616 65.76 -13.22 -35.90
CA SER A 616 66.66 -13.27 -34.69
C SER A 616 65.83 -13.52 -33.41
N ALA A 617 66.33 -13.94 -32.22
CA ALA A 617 67.45 -14.80 -31.80
C ALA A 617 67.23 -15.21 -30.29
N PHE A 618 68.02 -16.14 -29.74
CA PHE A 618 67.95 -16.75 -28.37
C PHE A 618 68.95 -16.07 -27.37
N PRO A 619 69.12 -16.46 -26.07
CA PRO A 619 68.20 -16.71 -24.91
C PRO A 619 68.78 -16.12 -23.56
N PRO A 620 68.93 -16.80 -22.38
CA PRO A 620 67.99 -17.35 -21.37
C PRO A 620 68.16 -16.82 -19.88
N ALA A 621 67.43 -17.46 -18.93
CA ALA A 621 67.72 -17.64 -17.47
C ALA A 621 67.25 -16.53 -16.48
N ARG A 622 67.01 -16.77 -15.16
CA ARG A 622 67.30 -17.92 -14.24
C ARG A 622 66.08 -18.35 -13.36
N SER A 623 66.25 -19.45 -12.60
CA SER A 623 65.36 -19.99 -11.53
C SER A 623 65.38 -19.15 -10.24
N TRP A 624 64.45 -19.31 -9.27
CA TRP A 624 64.39 -20.30 -8.16
C TRP A 624 62.88 -20.48 -7.73
N SER A 625 62.29 -21.63 -7.37
CA SER A 625 62.49 -22.57 -6.23
C SER A 625 62.32 -21.94 -4.83
N ALA A 626 61.54 -22.46 -3.86
CA ALA A 626 60.74 -23.69 -3.78
C ALA A 626 59.68 -23.64 -2.64
N GLY A 627 58.86 -24.70 -2.51
CA GLY A 627 58.22 -25.17 -1.27
C GLY A 627 56.85 -24.58 -0.92
N SER A 628 55.74 -25.28 -0.68
CA SER A 628 55.42 -26.62 -0.11
C SER A 628 55.34 -26.68 1.42
N GLY A 629 54.14 -26.95 1.97
CA GLY A 629 53.95 -27.43 3.35
C GLY A 629 52.92 -26.65 4.19
N PRO A 630 52.08 -27.31 4.99
CA PRO A 630 51.16 -26.68 5.95
C PRO A 630 51.68 -26.76 7.40
N PHE A 631 51.07 -26.02 8.35
CA PHE A 631 50.42 -26.59 9.55
C PHE A 631 49.70 -25.49 10.40
N THR A 632 48.85 -25.98 11.30
CA THR A 632 48.07 -25.33 12.38
C THR A 632 48.57 -24.02 13.02
N THR A 633 47.62 -23.14 13.32
CA THR A 633 47.07 -22.99 14.70
C THR A 633 45.58 -22.64 14.67
#